data_AF-A0A960SM10-F1
#
_entry.id   AF-A0A960SM10-F1
#
_cell.length_a   1.000
_cell.length_b   1.000
_cell.length_c   1.000
_cell.angle_alpha   90.00
_cell.angle_beta   90.00
_cell.angle_gamma   90.00
#
_symmetry.space_group_name_H-M   'P 1'
#
loop_
_entity.id
_entity.type
_entity.pdbx_description
1 polymer ?
#
loop_
_entity_poly.entity_id
_entity_poly.type
_entity_poly.pdbx_seq_one_letter_code
_entity_poly.pdbx_strand_id
1 'polypeptide(L)'
;GAWGIPENDLGFLHGLGNAGLPYLSLNTNDEELHRVQLMCALHRRVGLLALTGHRFLDASYRRQEFTYADGTRVAVDLAGETFEVTP
;
A
#
# COMPACT_ATOMS: atom_id res chain seq x y z
N GLY A 1 8.33 -9.85 5.71
CA GLY A 1 9.32 -9.20 4.84
C GLY A 1 10.13 -10.17 3.99
N ALA A 2 10.51 -9.71 2.80
CA ALA A 2 11.51 -10.26 1.87
C ALA A 2 11.88 -9.14 0.87
N TRP A 3 12.98 -9.25 0.11
CA TRP A 3 13.33 -8.32 -0.98
C TRP A 3 13.43 -6.83 -0.57
N GLY A 4 14.04 -6.55 0.58
CA GLY A 4 14.22 -5.17 1.08
C GLY A 4 13.08 -4.66 1.98
N ILE A 5 12.05 -5.48 2.21
CA ILE A 5 10.97 -5.18 3.17
C ILE A 5 11.35 -5.75 4.55
N PRO A 6 11.20 -4.97 5.65
CA PRO A 6 11.47 -5.46 6.99
C PRO A 6 10.77 -6.79 7.29
N GLU A 7 11.43 -7.70 8.00
CA GLU A 7 10.96 -9.09 8.21
C GLU A 7 9.56 -9.15 8.83
N ASN A 8 9.26 -8.24 9.75
CA ASN A 8 7.99 -8.20 10.47
C ASN A 8 6.92 -7.35 9.78
N ASP A 9 7.19 -6.82 8.59
CA ASP A 9 6.22 -6.00 7.85
C ASP A 9 5.50 -6.82 6.78
N LEU A 10 4.21 -6.53 6.64
CA LEU A 10 3.41 -6.98 5.51
C LEU A 10 3.83 -6.26 4.24
N GLY A 11 4.40 -6.99 3.28
CA GLY A 11 4.78 -6.42 1.98
C GLY A 11 3.61 -5.82 1.21
N PHE A 12 2.39 -6.30 1.48
CA PHE A 12 1.15 -5.71 0.97
C PHE A 12 1.02 -4.22 1.30
N LEU A 13 1.28 -3.79 2.54
CA LEU A 13 1.11 -2.39 2.94
C LEU A 13 2.17 -1.48 2.29
N HIS A 14 3.40 -1.98 2.14
CA HIS A 14 4.44 -1.28 1.39
C HIS A 14 4.09 -1.12 -0.08
N GLY A 15 3.53 -2.17 -0.70
CA GLY A 15 3.03 -2.11 -2.07
C GLY A 15 1.85 -1.16 -2.22
N LEU A 16 0.89 -1.19 -1.30
CA LEU A 16 -0.31 -0.36 -1.33
C LEU A 16 0.02 1.13 -1.21
N GLY A 17 0.88 1.53 -0.27
CA GLY A 17 1.28 2.93 -0.11
C GLY A 17 1.89 3.53 -1.39
N ASN A 18 2.70 2.74 -2.09
CA ASN A 18 3.33 3.12 -3.36
C ASN A 18 2.46 2.89 -4.60
N ALA A 19 1.21 2.47 -4.43
CA ALA A 19 0.32 2.04 -5.51
C ALA A 19 1.05 1.09 -6.49
N GLY A 20 1.87 0.19 -5.96
CA GLY A 20 2.69 -0.73 -6.75
C GLY A 20 1.86 -1.80 -7.44
N LEU A 21 2.50 -2.48 -8.40
CA LEU A 21 1.91 -3.68 -9.02
C LEU A 21 1.98 -4.86 -8.04
N PRO A 22 0.86 -5.55 -7.77
CA PRO A 22 0.87 -6.72 -6.91
C PRO A 22 1.50 -7.93 -7.60
N TYR A 23 2.08 -8.82 -6.81
CA TYR A 23 2.39 -10.19 -7.20
C TYR A 23 1.31 -11.12 -6.64
N LEU A 24 0.88 -12.11 -7.42
CA LEU A 24 -0.10 -13.11 -7.01
C LEU A 24 0.54 -14.50 -7.08
N SER A 25 0.42 -15.27 -6.00
CA SER A 25 0.83 -16.69 -5.99
C SER A 25 0.00 -17.52 -6.96
N LEU A 26 0.61 -18.52 -7.61
CA LEU A 26 -0.13 -19.53 -8.38
C LEU A 26 -1.05 -20.37 -7.48
N ASN A 27 -0.69 -20.50 -6.20
CA ASN A 27 -1.47 -21.16 -5.17
C ASN A 27 -1.97 -20.08 -4.20
N THR A 28 -3.01 -19.35 -4.59
CA THR A 28 -3.61 -18.26 -3.80
C THR A 28 -4.79 -18.76 -2.95
N ASN A 29 -5.15 -18.00 -1.92
CA ASN A 29 -6.43 -18.09 -1.24
C ASN A 29 -7.29 -16.83 -1.49
N ASP A 30 -8.53 -16.82 -0.99
CA ASP A 30 -9.47 -15.72 -1.20
C ASP A 30 -9.00 -14.40 -0.56
N GLU A 31 -8.28 -14.48 0.57
CA GLU A 31 -7.77 -13.31 1.29
C GLU A 31 -6.63 -12.62 0.52
N GLU A 32 -5.69 -13.40 -0.01
CA GLU A 32 -4.63 -12.91 -0.89
C GLU A 32 -5.22 -12.35 -2.19
N LEU A 33 -6.18 -13.04 -2.79
CA LEU A 33 -6.86 -12.58 -3.99
C LEU A 33 -7.56 -11.24 -3.75
N HIS A 34 -8.24 -11.07 -2.61
CA HIS A 34 -8.89 -9.82 -2.24
C HIS A 34 -7.88 -8.67 -2.10
N ARG A 35 -6.75 -8.90 -1.43
CA ARG A 35 -5.66 -7.91 -1.32
C ARG A 35 -5.10 -7.51 -2.67
N VAL A 36 -4.86 -8.47 -3.56
CA VAL A 36 -4.37 -8.21 -4.93
C VAL A 36 -5.39 -7.39 -5.72
N GLN A 37 -6.67 -7.69 -5.61
CA GLN A 37 -7.73 -6.91 -6.26
C GLN A 37 -7.78 -5.46 -5.77
N LEU A 38 -7.62 -5.23 -4.47
CA LEU A 38 -7.52 -3.88 -3.89
C LEU A 38 -6.32 -3.11 -4.46
N MET A 39 -5.14 -3.73 -4.52
CA MET A 39 -3.95 -3.10 -5.11
C MET A 39 -4.15 -2.81 -6.60
N CYS A 40 -4.74 -3.72 -7.37
CA CYS A 40 -5.06 -3.51 -8.77
C CYS A 40 -6.03 -2.34 -8.97
N ALA A 41 -7.03 -2.18 -8.10
CA ALA A 41 -7.97 -1.07 -8.17
C ALA A 41 -7.29 0.28 -7.89
N LEU A 42 -6.44 0.34 -6.86
CA LEU A 42 -5.64 1.53 -6.58
C LEU A 42 -4.69 1.86 -7.73
N HIS A 43 -3.91 0.88 -8.20
CA HIS A 43 -2.94 1.07 -9.29
C HIS A 43 -3.64 1.53 -10.58
N ARG A 44 -4.82 0.99 -10.90
CA ARG A 44 -5.61 1.46 -12.04
C ARG A 44 -5.97 2.94 -11.94
N ARG A 45 -6.22 3.44 -10.73
CA ARG A 45 -6.56 4.85 -10.50
C ARG A 45 -5.34 5.75 -10.55
N VAL A 46 -4.28 5.42 -9.81
CA VAL A 46 -3.17 6.34 -9.54
C VAL A 46 -1.81 5.90 -10.06
N GLY A 47 -1.68 4.70 -10.63
CA GLY A 47 -0.39 4.10 -10.99
C GLY A 47 0.41 4.85 -12.07
N LEU A 48 -0.21 5.78 -12.79
CA LEU A 48 0.44 6.68 -13.76
C LEU A 48 0.44 8.15 -13.32
N LEU A 49 -0.05 8.43 -12.11
CA LEU A 49 -0.09 9.76 -11.54
C LEU A 49 1.15 9.99 -10.68
N ALA A 50 1.55 11.27 -10.57
CA ALA A 50 2.62 11.63 -9.65
C ALA A 50 2.18 11.36 -8.20
N LEU A 51 3.06 10.74 -7.41
CA LEU A 51 3.00 10.78 -5.96
C LEU A 51 3.48 12.17 -5.52
N THR A 52 2.56 13.05 -5.13
CA THR A 52 2.81 14.47 -4.83
C THR A 52 3.21 14.70 -3.38
N GLY A 53 3.00 13.72 -2.50
CA GLY A 53 3.39 13.82 -1.10
C GLY A 53 3.56 12.47 -0.43
N HIS A 54 4.51 12.42 0.51
CA HIS A 54 4.67 11.34 1.48
C HIS A 54 5.02 11.95 2.83
N ARG A 55 4.40 11.43 3.90
CA ARG A 55 4.72 11.85 5.26
C ARG A 55 4.53 10.71 6.26
N PHE A 56 5.32 10.76 7.33
CA PHE A 56 5.08 10.00 8.54
C PHE A 56 4.04 10.72 9.39
N LEU A 57 3.06 9.98 9.92
CA LEU A 57 1.94 10.54 10.67
C LEU A 57 2.24 10.70 12.16
N ASP A 58 3.30 10.07 12.66
CA ASP A 58 3.79 10.20 14.02
C ASP A 58 5.28 9.83 14.12
N ALA A 59 5.84 9.97 15.33
CA ALA A 59 7.26 9.73 15.61
C ALA A 59 7.67 8.24 15.59
N SER A 60 6.72 7.31 15.44
CA SER A 60 7.06 5.89 15.29
C SER A 60 7.57 5.57 13.88
N TYR A 61 7.26 6.43 12.89
CA TYR A 61 7.49 6.20 11.47
C TYR A 61 6.78 4.96 10.89
N ARG A 62 5.93 4.29 11.69
CA ARG A 62 5.16 3.10 11.29
C ARG A 62 3.83 3.46 10.62
N ARG A 63 3.35 4.69 10.84
CA ARG A 63 2.14 5.23 10.22
C ARG A 63 2.54 6.23 9.14
N GLN A 64 2.10 5.97 7.92
CA GLN A 64 2.53 6.71 6.72
C GLN A 64 1.32 7.11 5.89
N GLU A 65 1.40 8.27 5.24
CA GLU A 65 0.40 8.73 4.28
C GLU A 65 1.07 9.13 2.96
N PHE A 66 0.45 8.71 1.87
CA PHE A 66 0.86 8.93 0.49
C PHE A 66 -0.25 9.72 -0.20
N THR A 67 0.10 10.79 -0.92
CA THR A 67 -0.86 11.63 -1.67
C THR A 67 -0.51 11.61 -3.15
N TYR A 68 -1.50 11.36 -3.99
CA TYR A 68 -1.37 11.32 -5.45
C TYR A 68 -1.96 12.58 -6.10
N ALA A 69 -1.57 12.85 -7.34
CA ALA A 69 -1.92 14.07 -8.06
C ALA A 69 -3.44 14.30 -8.25
N ASP A 70 -4.27 13.25 -8.22
CA ASP A 70 -5.73 13.37 -8.31
C ASP A 70 -6.41 13.65 -6.95
N GLY A 71 -5.64 13.77 -5.87
CA GLY A 71 -6.15 13.94 -4.51
C GLY A 71 -6.26 12.65 -3.71
N THR A 72 -6.10 11.47 -4.33
CA THR A 72 -6.16 10.19 -3.64
C THR A 72 -5.12 10.14 -2.54
N ARG A 73 -5.53 9.71 -1.35
CA ARG A 73 -4.67 9.49 -0.20
C ARG A 73 -4.70 8.03 0.24
N VAL A 74 -3.53 7.49 0.49
CA VAL A 74 -3.34 6.14 1.04
C VAL A 74 -2.63 6.27 2.37
N ALA A 75 -3.30 5.89 3.46
CA ALA A 75 -2.70 5.79 4.78
C ALA A 75 -2.45 4.32 5.12
N VAL A 76 -1.28 4.01 5.67
CA VAL A 76 -0.93 2.65 6.14
C VAL A 76 -0.41 2.71 7.57
N ASP A 77 -0.79 1.71 8.35
CA ASP A 77 -0.25 1.45 9.68
C ASP A 77 0.44 0.08 9.67
N LEU A 78 1.78 0.12 9.64
CA LEU A 78 2.59 -1.09 9.60
C LEU A 78 2.64 -1.83 10.95
N ALA A 79 2.26 -1.19 12.05
CA ALA A 79 2.22 -1.84 13.37
C ALA A 79 0.84 -2.43 13.65
N GLY A 80 -0.21 -1.71 13.28
CA GLY A 80 -1.60 -2.15 13.40
C GLY A 80 -2.07 -3.05 12.24
N GLU A 81 -1.26 -3.20 11.19
CA GLU A 81 -1.58 -3.95 9.96
C GLU A 81 -2.86 -3.46 9.26
N THR A 82 -3.12 -2.16 9.32
CA THR A 82 -4.32 -1.54 8.72
C THR A 82 -3.95 -0.55 7.63
N PHE A 83 -4.94 -0.21 6.81
CA PHE A 83 -4.82 0.81 5.77
C PHE A 83 -6.15 1.53 5.55
N GLU A 84 -6.07 2.71 4.97
CA GLU A 84 -7.21 3.49 4.51
C GLU A 84 -6.89 4.11 3.15
N VAL A 85 -7.84 4.06 2.21
CA VAL A 85 -7.73 4.72 0.89
C VAL A 85 -8.89 5.70 0.76
N THR A 86 -8.58 6.98 0.61
CA THR A 86 -9.57 8.05 0.43
C THR A 86 -9.40 8.75 -0.93
N PRO A 87 -10.48 8.98 -1.69
CA PRO A 87 -10.44 9.68 -2.98
C PRO A 87 -9.91 11.11 -2.95
#